data_AF-A0A517NQR8-F1
#
_entry.id   AF-A0A517NQR8-F1
#
_cell.length_a   1.000
_cell.length_b   1.000
_cell.length_c   1.000
_cell.angle_alpha   90.00
_cell.angle_beta   90.00
_cell.angle_gamma   90.00
#
_symmetry.space_group_name_H-M   'P 1'
#
loop_
_entity.id
_entity.type
_entity.pdbx_description
1 polymer ?
#
loop_
_entity_poly.entity_id
_entity_poly.type
_entity_poly.pdbx_seq_one_letter_code
_entity_poly.pdbx_strand_id
1 'polypeptide(L)'
;MIQSLTNTMKYRMRRAVTLIEVIFSVGVVLVGLLGLLSVLPLAGRRADDSISLNSGAALAESVFDELVAHKFMSNGQLRRFDYTTVTSAVDSNSSFIIDPMFCSGYEQSEGNLTTTTLPATPNGYDQKAFPYYKQIHHPYIDPLSGSSSTWPALQPRMDRVGIASPFSSPTIPVDGSGDPIGPAFVDVEQALRIVESPDDLWIVRPSDRSQPATFKALQGTSGGLAYGKRVPDSVFSWVATVNPLPDGAYASVSVVIIKDRERSFVAPQINTGANSVEDNALGERVAYINYASGFRGGAGGVVHLNSSTATVSRVRSNDWVMLSRNTGTETFHRWYRVVGIDGKATEIQQPDPVNPTNNIVVWQHKALLDGPDWIFGHEDDASAGSRALALANNTYVTLVQGVVSVTERTILLSDL
;
A
#
# COMPACT_ATOMS: atom_id res chain seq x y z
N MET A 1 80.78 -16.37 64.81
CA MET A 1 80.68 -17.01 63.47
C MET A 1 79.46 -17.92 63.52
N ILE A 2 78.28 -17.45 63.13
CA ILE A 2 77.03 -18.19 62.83
C ILE A 2 75.94 -17.11 62.68
N GLN A 3 75.47 -16.86 61.47
CA GLN A 3 74.05 -16.71 61.19
C GLN A 3 73.84 -16.83 59.68
N SER A 4 73.17 -17.93 59.35
CA SER A 4 72.90 -18.47 58.04
C SER A 4 71.87 -17.61 57.30
N LEU A 5 72.25 -17.22 56.08
CA LEU A 5 71.38 -16.70 55.04
C LEU A 5 70.36 -17.77 54.61
N THR A 6 69.07 -17.51 54.79
CA THR A 6 67.99 -18.22 54.08
C THR A 6 67.05 -17.22 53.42
N ASN A 7 67.49 -16.76 52.24
CA ASN A 7 66.63 -16.10 51.26
C ASN A 7 65.56 -17.08 50.78
N THR A 8 64.31 -16.87 51.21
CA THR A 8 63.13 -17.58 50.72
C THR A 8 62.76 -17.02 49.34
N MET A 9 63.36 -17.56 48.28
CA MET A 9 62.88 -17.36 46.92
C MET A 9 61.50 -18.03 46.77
N LYS A 10 60.42 -17.26 46.90
CA LYS A 10 59.09 -17.64 46.43
C LYS A 10 59.15 -17.81 44.90
N TYR A 11 59.30 -19.05 44.44
CA TYR A 11 59.05 -19.41 43.04
C TYR A 11 57.59 -19.11 42.72
N ARG A 12 57.35 -17.97 42.07
CA ARG A 12 56.09 -17.65 41.40
C ARG A 12 55.97 -18.65 40.24
N MET A 13 55.31 -19.78 40.47
CA MET A 13 54.98 -20.73 39.41
C MET A 13 54.27 -19.96 38.29
N ARG A 14 54.94 -19.82 37.14
CA ARG A 14 54.31 -19.29 35.94
C ARG A 14 53.31 -20.35 35.50
N ARG A 15 52.00 -20.07 35.62
CA ARG A 15 50.96 -20.94 35.07
C ARG A 15 51.18 -21.01 33.55
N ALA A 16 51.58 -22.18 33.07
CA ALA A 16 51.64 -22.44 31.64
C ALA A 16 50.20 -22.61 31.13
N VAL A 17 49.79 -21.78 30.17
CA VAL A 17 48.52 -21.93 29.45
C VAL A 17 48.66 -23.14 28.55
N THR A 18 47.72 -24.08 28.63
CA THR A 18 47.79 -25.31 27.84
C THR A 18 47.31 -25.04 26.41
N LEU A 19 47.88 -25.73 25.42
CA LEU A 19 47.48 -25.59 24.02
C LEU A 19 45.99 -25.91 23.80
N ILE A 20 45.43 -26.81 24.61
CA ILE A 20 44.01 -27.16 24.57
C ILE A 20 43.10 -26.02 25.07
N GLU A 21 43.56 -25.24 26.05
CA GLU A 21 42.84 -24.07 26.56
C GLU A 21 42.78 -22.94 25.52
N VAL A 22 43.85 -22.77 24.74
CA VAL A 22 43.88 -21.82 23.61
C VAL A 22 42.93 -22.26 22.50
N ILE A 23 42.96 -23.53 22.10
CA ILE A 23 42.06 -24.04 21.04
C ILE A 23 40.60 -23.94 21.47
N PHE A 24 40.29 -24.28 22.72
CA PHE A 24 38.93 -24.14 23.24
C PHE A 24 38.47 -22.68 23.24
N SER A 25 39.35 -21.76 23.66
CA SER A 25 39.06 -20.32 23.64
C SER A 25 38.78 -19.82 22.22
N VAL A 26 39.58 -20.24 21.23
CA VAL A 26 39.35 -19.91 19.82
C VAL A 26 38.03 -20.50 19.32
N GLY A 27 37.70 -21.73 19.68
CA GLY A 27 36.42 -22.36 19.34
C GLY A 27 35.22 -21.59 19.89
N VAL A 28 35.25 -21.20 21.16
CA VAL A 28 34.19 -20.38 21.79
C VAL A 28 34.06 -19.02 21.10
N VAL A 29 35.17 -18.36 20.78
CA VAL A 29 35.17 -17.07 20.08
C VAL A 29 34.59 -17.20 18.66
N LEU A 30 34.94 -18.27 17.93
CA LEU A 30 34.40 -18.52 16.59
C LEU A 30 32.89 -18.79 16.60
N VAL A 31 32.40 -19.59 17.55
CA VAL A 31 30.96 -19.82 17.72
C VAL A 31 30.24 -18.52 18.11
N GLY A 32 30.83 -17.72 19.00
CA GLY A 32 30.30 -16.40 19.38
C GLY A 32 30.23 -15.42 18.21
N LEU A 33 31.28 -15.35 17.38
CA LEU A 33 31.31 -14.53 16.17
C LEU A 33 30.28 -15.00 15.14
N LEU A 34 30.12 -16.31 14.95
CA LEU A 34 29.11 -16.87 14.04
C LEU A 34 27.69 -16.53 14.52
N GLY A 35 27.45 -16.57 15.83
CA GLY A 35 26.22 -16.11 16.46
C GLY A 35 25.92 -14.65 16.15
N LEU A 36 26.88 -13.74 16.37
CA LEU A 36 26.73 -12.32 16.03
C LEU A 36 26.45 -12.09 14.54
N LEU A 37 27.18 -12.76 13.65
CA LEU A 37 26.99 -12.63 12.20
C LEU A 37 25.60 -13.09 11.75
N SER A 38 24.97 -14.05 12.43
CA SER A 38 23.60 -14.47 12.13
C SER A 38 22.54 -13.45 12.57
N VAL A 39 22.80 -12.67 13.61
CA VAL A 39 21.84 -11.70 14.17
C VAL A 39 21.91 -10.35 13.48
N LEU A 40 23.10 -9.93 13.01
CA LEU A 40 23.30 -8.61 12.39
C LEU A 40 22.35 -8.30 11.21
N PRO A 41 22.11 -9.21 10.23
CA PRO A 41 21.17 -8.93 9.14
C PRO A 41 19.72 -8.75 9.63
N LEU A 42 19.32 -9.51 10.66
CA LEU A 42 17.98 -9.41 11.25
C LEU A 42 17.80 -8.07 11.98
N ALA A 43 18.80 -7.67 12.76
CA ALA A 43 18.82 -6.39 13.46
C ALA A 43 18.77 -5.22 12.46
N GLY A 44 19.57 -5.28 11.40
CA GLY A 44 19.57 -4.27 10.33
C GLY A 44 18.21 -4.12 9.65
N ARG A 45 17.54 -5.23 9.35
CA ARG A 45 16.20 -5.21 8.75
C ARG A 45 15.14 -4.63 9.69
N ARG A 46 15.15 -5.02 10.97
CA ARG A 46 14.22 -4.46 11.96
C ARG A 46 14.43 -2.97 12.18
N ALA A 47 15.67 -2.50 12.18
CA ALA A 47 15.99 -1.08 12.27
C ALA A 47 15.45 -0.32 11.04
N ASP A 48 15.61 -0.88 9.84
CA ASP A 48 15.09 -0.29 8.60
C ASP A 48 13.55 -0.19 8.59
N ASP A 49 12.88 -1.26 8.99
CA ASP A 49 11.42 -1.29 9.11
C ASP A 49 10.96 -0.25 10.15
N SER A 50 11.66 -0.13 11.28
CA SER A 50 11.34 0.87 12.31
C SER A 50 11.53 2.32 11.84
N ILE A 51 12.56 2.59 11.04
CA ILE A 51 12.79 3.92 10.46
C ILE A 51 11.70 4.22 9.44
N SER A 52 11.41 3.28 8.55
CA SER A 52 10.38 3.45 7.51
C SER A 52 8.99 3.68 8.11
N LEU A 53 8.65 2.99 9.21
CA LEU A 53 7.41 3.22 9.96
C LEU A 53 7.36 4.61 10.58
N ASN A 54 8.44 5.05 11.22
CA ASN A 54 8.49 6.38 11.87
C ASN A 54 8.43 7.52 10.84
N SER A 55 9.19 7.41 9.75
CA SER A 55 9.11 8.35 8.64
C SER A 55 7.73 8.33 8.02
N GLY A 56 7.16 7.16 7.72
CA GLY A 56 5.83 7.03 7.15
C GLY A 56 4.72 7.65 8.02
N ALA A 57 4.81 7.56 9.35
CA ALA A 57 3.88 8.24 10.24
C ALA A 57 4.02 9.78 10.15
N ALA A 58 5.25 10.30 10.17
CA ALA A 58 5.49 11.74 10.04
C ALA A 58 5.04 12.29 8.66
N LEU A 59 5.24 11.52 7.59
CA LEU A 59 4.75 11.86 6.25
C LEU A 59 3.23 11.89 6.20
N ALA A 60 2.56 10.90 6.79
CA ALA A 60 1.11 10.83 6.80
C ALA A 60 0.48 12.03 7.51
N GLU A 61 1.11 12.50 8.59
CA GLU A 61 0.71 13.73 9.29
C GLU A 61 0.85 14.98 8.41
N SER A 62 1.98 15.14 7.73
CA SER A 62 2.18 16.27 6.80
C SER A 62 1.18 16.25 5.64
N VAL A 63 0.89 15.07 5.08
CA VAL A 63 -0.11 14.91 4.01
C VAL A 63 -1.50 15.29 4.51
N PHE A 64 -1.83 14.88 5.73
CA PHE A 64 -3.13 15.20 6.31
C PHE A 64 -3.31 16.71 6.50
N ASP A 65 -2.29 17.39 7.03
CA ASP A 65 -2.29 18.85 7.15
C ASP A 65 -2.42 19.54 5.78
N GLU A 66 -1.79 18.97 4.75
CA GLU A 66 -1.92 19.45 3.37
C GLU A 66 -3.35 19.28 2.83
N LEU A 67 -3.96 18.10 2.99
CA LEU A 67 -5.35 17.84 2.56
C LEU A 67 -6.32 18.85 3.19
N VAL A 68 -6.21 19.09 4.50
CA VAL A 68 -7.07 20.03 5.23
C VAL A 68 -6.79 21.49 4.86
N ALA A 69 -5.52 21.84 4.63
CA ALA A 69 -5.15 23.19 4.23
C ALA A 69 -5.62 23.53 2.81
N HIS A 70 -5.52 22.57 1.88
CA HIS A 70 -5.90 22.76 0.49
C HIS A 70 -7.40 22.63 0.24
N LYS A 71 -8.13 21.91 1.09
CA LYS A 71 -9.57 21.68 0.93
C LYS A 71 -9.95 21.29 -0.49
N PHE A 72 -9.24 20.31 -1.05
CA PHE A 72 -9.38 19.87 -2.44
C PHE A 72 -10.85 19.57 -2.82
N MET A 73 -11.65 19.00 -1.92
CA MET A 73 -13.05 18.74 -2.16
C MET A 73 -13.89 20.03 -2.10
N SER A 74 -13.78 20.81 -1.02
CA SER A 74 -14.50 22.09 -0.88
C SER A 74 -14.22 23.07 -2.02
N ASN A 75 -12.99 23.08 -2.51
CA ASN A 75 -12.54 23.92 -3.62
C ASN A 75 -12.90 23.35 -5.01
N GLY A 76 -13.58 22.19 -5.09
CA GLY A 76 -13.97 21.57 -6.35
C GLY A 76 -12.77 21.13 -7.22
N GLN A 77 -11.63 20.86 -6.58
CA GLN A 77 -10.39 20.45 -7.23
C GLN A 77 -10.33 18.94 -7.44
N LEU A 78 -11.11 18.15 -6.70
CA LEU A 78 -11.19 16.70 -6.93
C LEU A 78 -12.07 16.38 -8.14
N ARG A 79 -11.52 15.62 -9.08
CA ARG A 79 -12.19 15.22 -10.33
C ARG A 79 -12.19 13.71 -10.52
N ARG A 80 -13.32 13.21 -11.02
CA ARG A 80 -13.47 11.84 -11.50
C ARG A 80 -13.36 11.84 -13.02
N PHE A 81 -12.84 10.74 -13.56
CA PHE A 81 -12.76 10.50 -15.00
C PHE A 81 -13.54 9.23 -15.37
N ASP A 82 -14.46 9.35 -16.32
CA ASP A 82 -15.33 8.27 -16.79
C ASP A 82 -15.09 7.93 -18.26
N TYR A 83 -13.82 7.83 -18.68
CA TYR A 83 -13.36 7.49 -20.05
C TYR A 83 -13.70 8.50 -21.16
N THR A 84 -14.80 9.23 -21.01
CA THR A 84 -15.31 10.20 -21.97
C THR A 84 -15.58 11.56 -21.34
N THR A 85 -15.79 11.60 -20.03
CA THR A 85 -16.18 12.80 -19.30
C THR A 85 -15.37 12.97 -18.02
N VAL A 86 -15.12 14.23 -17.66
CA VAL A 86 -14.52 14.62 -16.37
C VAL A 86 -15.62 15.29 -15.55
N THR A 87 -15.90 14.75 -14.37
CA THR A 87 -16.95 15.24 -13.47
C THR A 87 -16.37 15.65 -12.12
N SER A 88 -17.06 16.54 -11.41
CA SER A 88 -16.71 16.87 -10.02
C SER A 88 -16.92 15.64 -9.13
N ALA A 89 -16.00 15.39 -8.19
CA ALA A 89 -16.10 14.27 -7.26
C ALA A 89 -17.11 14.50 -6.09
N VAL A 90 -17.92 15.56 -6.14
CA VAL A 90 -18.56 16.19 -4.96
C VAL A 90 -19.91 15.56 -4.55
N ASP A 91 -20.42 14.54 -5.25
CA ASP A 91 -21.72 13.96 -4.91
C ASP A 91 -21.56 12.79 -3.92
N SER A 92 -21.63 13.13 -2.63
CA SER A 92 -20.91 12.50 -1.52
C SER A 92 -21.66 11.46 -0.67
N ASN A 93 -21.93 10.28 -1.23
CA ASN A 93 -22.26 9.09 -0.40
C ASN A 93 -21.39 7.86 -0.71
N SER A 94 -20.51 7.93 -1.72
CA SER A 94 -19.65 6.81 -2.10
C SER A 94 -18.22 7.01 -1.60
N SER A 95 -17.59 5.92 -1.19
CA SER A 95 -16.16 5.90 -0.85
C SER A 95 -15.29 6.09 -2.11
N PHE A 96 -14.21 6.86 -1.99
CA PHE A 96 -13.30 7.16 -3.10
C PHE A 96 -11.86 7.26 -2.60
N ILE A 97 -10.89 7.24 -3.53
CA ILE A 97 -9.47 7.42 -3.23
C ILE A 97 -8.92 8.64 -3.96
N ILE A 98 -8.26 9.52 -3.22
CA ILE A 98 -7.49 10.63 -3.76
C ILE A 98 -6.11 10.10 -4.16
N ASP A 99 -5.81 10.22 -5.44
CA ASP A 99 -4.53 9.84 -6.02
C ASP A 99 -4.05 10.98 -6.91
N PRO A 100 -3.16 11.87 -6.44
CA PRO A 100 -2.75 13.03 -7.23
C PRO A 100 -2.06 12.68 -8.54
N MET A 101 -1.52 11.45 -8.66
CA MET A 101 -0.93 10.94 -9.90
C MET A 101 -1.97 10.43 -10.90
N PHE A 102 -3.22 10.18 -10.48
CA PHE A 102 -4.26 9.68 -11.38
C PHE A 102 -4.54 10.67 -12.50
N CYS A 103 -4.50 10.17 -13.74
CA CYS A 103 -4.66 10.95 -14.97
C CYS A 103 -3.67 12.11 -15.17
N SER A 104 -2.62 12.23 -14.35
CA SER A 104 -1.65 13.32 -14.45
C SER A 104 -0.77 13.27 -15.70
N GLY A 105 -0.44 12.06 -16.18
CA GLY A 105 0.30 11.84 -17.43
C GLY A 105 -0.57 11.71 -18.67
N TYR A 106 -1.85 12.04 -18.55
CA TYR A 106 -2.83 11.78 -19.60
C TYR A 106 -3.07 12.99 -20.53
N GLU A 107 -2.23 14.03 -20.47
CA GLU A 107 -2.24 15.14 -21.41
C GLU A 107 -1.40 14.89 -22.69
N GLN A 108 -2.08 14.97 -23.84
CA GLN A 108 -1.57 15.51 -25.12
C GLN A 108 -0.45 14.76 -25.86
N SER A 109 -0.56 13.45 -26.10
CA SER A 109 0.06 12.92 -27.32
C SER A 109 -0.71 13.47 -28.53
N GLU A 110 -0.14 14.47 -29.19
CA GLU A 110 -0.51 14.98 -30.53
C GLU A 110 -1.73 15.91 -30.68
N GLY A 111 -1.82 17.00 -29.91
CA GLY A 111 -2.58 18.21 -30.32
C GLY A 111 -4.08 18.04 -30.65
N ASN A 112 -4.66 16.86 -30.39
CA ASN A 112 -6.04 16.54 -30.64
C ASN A 112 -6.69 16.21 -29.29
N LEU A 113 -7.18 17.26 -28.65
CA LEU A 113 -7.88 17.28 -27.38
C LEU A 113 -9.20 16.47 -27.36
N THR A 114 -9.54 15.75 -28.44
CA THR A 114 -10.83 15.07 -28.61
C THR A 114 -10.88 13.65 -28.05
N THR A 115 -9.76 13.08 -27.63
CA THR A 115 -9.73 11.71 -27.07
C THR A 115 -8.91 11.69 -25.80
N THR A 116 -9.44 12.32 -24.75
CA THR A 116 -9.16 11.87 -23.39
C THR A 116 -9.85 10.51 -23.19
N THR A 117 -9.41 9.45 -23.86
CA THR A 117 -9.91 8.09 -23.68
C THR A 117 -8.81 7.20 -23.13
N LEU A 118 -8.80 6.97 -21.80
CA LEU A 118 -8.00 5.86 -21.26
C LEU A 118 -8.29 4.62 -22.14
N PRO A 119 -7.27 3.89 -22.61
CA PRO A 119 -7.49 2.77 -23.50
C PRO A 119 -8.50 1.83 -22.86
N ALA A 120 -9.54 1.45 -23.61
CA ALA A 120 -10.59 0.57 -23.12
C ALA A 120 -9.94 -0.61 -22.41
N THR A 121 -10.22 -0.77 -21.11
CA THR A 121 -9.47 -1.73 -20.32
C THR A 121 -9.85 -3.15 -20.73
N PRO A 122 -8.87 -3.96 -21.16
CA PRO A 122 -9.13 -5.35 -21.46
C PRO A 122 -9.52 -6.08 -20.17
N ASN A 123 -10.49 -7.00 -20.29
CA ASN A 123 -10.78 -8.00 -19.26
C ASN A 123 -11.08 -7.43 -17.86
N GLY A 124 -10.45 -7.97 -16.81
CA GLY A 124 -10.79 -7.72 -15.41
C GLY A 124 -10.34 -6.37 -14.87
N TYR A 125 -9.62 -5.56 -15.63
CA TYR A 125 -9.06 -4.28 -15.15
C TYR A 125 -10.02 -3.10 -15.34
N ASP A 126 -9.97 -2.14 -14.42
CA ASP A 126 -10.64 -0.84 -14.53
C ASP A 126 -9.75 0.26 -13.94
N GLN A 127 -9.21 1.13 -14.79
CA GLN A 127 -8.20 2.12 -14.38
C GLN A 127 -8.76 3.23 -13.49
N LYS A 128 -10.08 3.48 -13.56
CA LYS A 128 -10.74 4.46 -12.69
C LYS A 128 -11.07 3.92 -11.30
N ALA A 129 -10.92 2.62 -11.07
CA ALA A 129 -11.19 2.00 -9.80
C ALA A 129 -9.92 1.85 -8.96
N PHE A 130 -10.10 1.80 -7.65
CA PHE A 130 -9.11 1.31 -6.71
C PHE A 130 -9.66 0.09 -5.95
N PRO A 131 -8.92 -1.05 -6.00
CA PRO A 131 -7.77 -1.30 -6.87
C PRO A 131 -8.17 -1.30 -8.36
N TYR A 132 -7.20 -1.36 -9.28
CA TYR A 132 -7.40 -1.32 -10.75
C TYR A 132 -8.21 -2.49 -11.37
N TYR A 133 -9.19 -3.07 -10.67
CA TYR A 133 -10.03 -4.15 -11.14
C TYR A 133 -11.49 -3.72 -11.23
N LYS A 134 -12.18 -4.22 -12.25
CA LYS A 134 -13.63 -4.09 -12.41
C LYS A 134 -14.35 -4.58 -11.15
N GLN A 135 -15.50 -3.97 -10.87
CA GLN A 135 -16.39 -4.42 -9.79
C GLN A 135 -16.88 -5.86 -10.00
N ILE A 136 -16.87 -6.38 -11.23
CA ILE A 136 -17.25 -7.76 -11.57
C ILE A 136 -16.04 -8.69 -11.78
N HIS A 137 -14.84 -8.26 -11.38
CA HIS A 137 -13.64 -9.08 -11.54
C HIS A 137 -13.68 -10.34 -10.68
N HIS A 138 -13.38 -11.51 -11.25
CA HIS A 138 -13.33 -12.78 -10.57
C HIS A 138 -11.94 -13.03 -9.94
N PRO A 139 -11.77 -12.98 -8.61
CA PRO A 139 -10.43 -12.99 -7.98
C PRO A 139 -9.62 -14.28 -8.21
N TYR A 140 -10.28 -15.39 -8.52
CA TYR A 140 -9.59 -16.68 -8.77
C TYR A 140 -9.13 -16.88 -10.22
N ILE A 141 -9.58 -16.02 -11.13
CA ILE A 141 -9.31 -16.15 -12.56
C ILE A 141 -8.25 -15.12 -12.95
N ASP A 142 -7.38 -15.47 -13.90
CA ASP A 142 -6.39 -14.56 -14.47
C ASP A 142 -7.08 -13.27 -14.95
N PRO A 143 -6.70 -12.08 -14.45
CA PRO A 143 -7.31 -10.83 -14.86
C PRO A 143 -7.15 -10.49 -16.34
N LEU A 144 -6.20 -11.10 -17.05
CA LEU A 144 -6.05 -10.98 -18.51
C LEU A 144 -6.86 -11.99 -19.32
N SER A 145 -7.59 -12.90 -18.68
CA SER A 145 -8.49 -13.80 -19.38
C SER A 145 -9.81 -13.12 -19.73
N GLY A 146 -10.42 -13.53 -20.85
CA GLY A 146 -11.76 -13.04 -21.25
C GLY A 146 -12.88 -13.41 -20.28
N SER A 147 -12.67 -14.40 -19.41
CA SER A 147 -13.62 -14.83 -18.37
C SER A 147 -13.39 -14.18 -17.00
N SER A 148 -12.43 -13.26 -16.89
CA SER A 148 -12.09 -12.58 -15.64
C SER A 148 -13.17 -11.62 -15.11
N SER A 149 -14.19 -11.29 -15.89
CA SER A 149 -15.28 -10.36 -15.54
C SER A 149 -16.62 -11.10 -15.37
N THR A 150 -16.61 -12.20 -14.61
CA THR A 150 -17.75 -13.13 -14.45
C THR A 150 -18.31 -13.16 -13.03
N TRP A 151 -17.84 -12.29 -12.13
CA TRP A 151 -18.37 -12.26 -10.77
C TRP A 151 -19.84 -11.81 -10.77
N PRO A 152 -20.76 -12.53 -10.12
CA PRO A 152 -22.20 -12.32 -10.28
C PRO A 152 -22.76 -11.13 -9.51
N ALA A 153 -21.96 -10.48 -8.67
CA ALA A 153 -22.33 -9.31 -7.87
C ALA A 153 -21.36 -8.15 -8.12
N LEU A 154 -21.76 -6.92 -7.80
CA LEU A 154 -20.81 -5.81 -7.79
C LEU A 154 -19.97 -5.89 -6.53
N GLN A 155 -18.65 -5.93 -6.68
CA GLN A 155 -17.71 -5.89 -5.56
C GLN A 155 -17.46 -4.43 -5.14
N PRO A 156 -17.18 -4.18 -3.84
CA PRO A 156 -16.80 -2.86 -3.36
C PRO A 156 -15.50 -2.42 -4.04
N ARG A 157 -15.52 -1.23 -4.63
CA ARG A 157 -14.36 -0.52 -5.19
C ARG A 157 -14.49 0.94 -4.82
N MET A 158 -13.36 1.61 -4.67
CA MET A 158 -13.32 3.06 -4.57
C MET A 158 -13.17 3.66 -5.95
N ASP A 159 -13.90 4.73 -6.24
CA ASP A 159 -13.59 5.55 -7.40
C ASP A 159 -12.28 6.29 -7.15
N ARG A 160 -11.40 6.29 -8.15
CA ARG A 160 -10.15 7.05 -8.10
C ARG A 160 -10.42 8.47 -8.57
N VAL A 161 -9.99 9.43 -7.76
CA VAL A 161 -10.13 10.85 -8.06
C VAL A 161 -8.75 11.49 -8.12
N GLY A 162 -8.56 12.33 -9.14
CA GLY A 162 -7.34 13.09 -9.36
C GLY A 162 -7.55 14.56 -8.96
N ILE A 163 -6.45 15.33 -9.01
CA ILE A 163 -6.47 16.76 -8.72
C ILE A 163 -6.55 17.54 -10.04
N ALA A 164 -7.48 18.48 -10.12
CA ALA A 164 -7.61 19.40 -11.24
C ALA A 164 -6.52 20.48 -11.23
N SER A 165 -6.01 20.83 -12.40
CA SER A 165 -5.10 21.96 -12.58
C SER A 165 -5.82 23.28 -12.28
N PRO A 166 -5.24 24.16 -11.44
CA PRO A 166 -5.80 25.49 -11.19
C PRO A 166 -5.64 26.45 -12.38
N PHE A 167 -4.82 26.08 -13.38
CA PHE A 167 -4.46 26.91 -14.52
C PHE A 167 -5.09 26.47 -15.85
N SER A 168 -6.02 25.50 -15.83
CA SER A 168 -6.76 25.18 -17.05
C SER A 168 -7.52 26.43 -17.51
N SER A 169 -7.12 27.00 -18.64
CA SER A 169 -7.83 28.10 -19.29
C SER A 169 -9.33 27.75 -19.39
N PRO A 170 -10.26 28.71 -19.26
CA PRO A 170 -11.69 28.48 -19.46
C PRO A 170 -12.05 28.08 -20.90
N THR A 171 -11.06 27.98 -21.80
CA THR A 171 -11.20 27.30 -23.09
C THR A 171 -11.23 25.80 -22.83
N ILE A 172 -12.36 25.35 -22.29
CA ILE A 172 -12.63 23.96 -22.02
C ILE A 172 -12.58 23.23 -23.37
N PRO A 173 -11.74 22.18 -23.53
CA PRO A 173 -11.78 21.35 -24.72
C PRO A 173 -13.21 20.90 -24.93
N VAL A 174 -13.75 21.19 -26.09
CA VAL A 174 -15.14 20.89 -26.38
C VAL A 174 -15.16 19.52 -27.03
N ASP A 175 -16.00 18.61 -26.57
CA ASP A 175 -16.19 17.36 -27.29
C ASP A 175 -16.74 17.66 -28.71
N GLY A 176 -16.82 16.65 -29.58
CA GLY A 176 -17.38 16.83 -30.93
C GLY A 176 -18.83 17.34 -30.97
N SER A 177 -19.51 17.45 -29.81
CA SER A 177 -20.87 17.94 -29.66
C SER A 177 -20.98 19.39 -29.18
N GLY A 178 -19.88 20.02 -28.76
CA GLY A 178 -19.94 21.38 -28.23
C GLY A 178 -20.04 21.47 -26.70
N ASP A 179 -19.91 20.33 -25.99
CA ASP A 179 -19.90 20.29 -24.53
C ASP A 179 -18.49 20.36 -23.92
N PRO A 180 -18.30 21.15 -22.84
CA PRO A 180 -17.03 21.33 -22.16
C PRO A 180 -16.51 20.03 -21.49
N ILE A 181 -15.43 19.44 -22.01
CA ILE A 181 -14.59 18.41 -21.36
C ILE A 181 -13.80 19.11 -20.23
N GLY A 182 -14.28 19.03 -18.99
CA GLY A 182 -13.84 19.80 -17.81
C GLY A 182 -12.32 20.01 -17.56
N PRO A 183 -11.95 20.79 -16.53
CA PRO A 183 -10.57 21.21 -16.30
C PRO A 183 -9.60 20.02 -16.28
N ALA A 184 -8.49 20.14 -17.00
CA ALA A 184 -7.48 19.10 -17.10
C ALA A 184 -6.91 18.76 -15.71
N PHE A 185 -6.55 17.50 -15.51
CA PHE A 185 -5.80 17.07 -14.32
C PHE A 185 -4.46 17.81 -14.25
N VAL A 186 -3.86 17.89 -13.05
CA VAL A 186 -2.50 18.40 -12.90
C VAL A 186 -1.52 17.57 -13.73
N ASP A 187 -0.54 18.19 -14.38
CA ASP A 187 0.50 17.49 -15.14
C ASP A 187 1.36 16.59 -14.24
N VAL A 188 2.06 15.60 -14.81
CA VAL A 188 2.91 14.63 -14.09
C VAL A 188 3.87 15.33 -13.14
N GLU A 189 4.55 16.39 -13.58
CA GLU A 189 5.52 17.09 -12.74
C GLU A 189 4.86 17.81 -11.54
N GLN A 190 3.64 18.33 -11.74
CA GLN A 190 2.86 18.92 -10.67
C GLN A 190 2.33 17.85 -9.71
N ALA A 191 1.85 16.73 -10.24
CA ALA A 191 1.40 15.59 -9.45
C ALA A 191 2.54 15.01 -8.60
N LEU A 192 3.72 14.81 -9.18
CA LEU A 192 4.92 14.37 -8.45
C LEU A 192 5.27 15.35 -7.35
N ARG A 193 5.20 16.65 -7.62
CA ARG A 193 5.45 17.66 -6.59
C ARG A 193 4.46 17.58 -5.43
N ILE A 194 3.18 17.29 -5.67
CA ILE A 194 2.17 17.14 -4.62
C ILE A 194 2.42 15.83 -3.83
N VAL A 195 2.58 14.72 -4.55
CA VAL A 195 2.76 13.38 -3.99
C VAL A 195 4.05 13.24 -3.18
N GLU A 196 5.12 13.92 -3.57
CA GLU A 196 6.46 13.75 -2.98
C GLU A 196 6.85 14.93 -2.10
N SER A 197 6.10 16.04 -2.11
CA SER A 197 6.44 17.18 -1.25
C SER A 197 6.53 16.87 0.25
N PRO A 198 5.74 15.93 0.81
CA PRO A 198 5.88 15.57 2.22
C PRO A 198 7.20 14.84 2.51
N ASP A 199 7.85 14.22 1.50
CA ASP A 199 9.12 13.48 1.62
C ASP A 199 10.34 14.37 1.93
N ASP A 200 10.13 15.66 2.19
CA ASP A 200 11.13 16.59 2.72
C ASP A 200 11.31 16.42 4.25
N LEU A 201 11.50 15.18 4.71
CA LEU A 201 11.81 14.91 6.11
C LEU A 201 13.29 15.20 6.40
N TRP A 202 13.55 15.73 7.60
CA TRP A 202 14.89 16.10 8.07
C TRP A 202 15.83 14.91 8.35
N ILE A 203 15.36 13.68 8.17
CA ILE A 203 16.09 12.45 8.51
C ILE A 203 16.83 11.97 7.26
N VAL A 204 18.17 12.14 7.25
CA VAL A 204 19.00 11.63 6.15
C VAL A 204 19.50 10.24 6.51
N ARG A 205 19.15 9.27 5.67
CA ARG A 205 19.72 7.93 5.70
C ARG A 205 20.94 7.87 4.78
N PRO A 206 22.15 7.55 5.29
CA PRO A 206 23.29 7.29 4.42
C PRO A 206 23.05 6.07 3.54
N SER A 207 23.50 6.10 2.28
CA SER A 207 23.48 4.93 1.39
C SER A 207 24.25 3.74 2.00
N ASP A 208 25.25 4.05 2.84
CA ASP A 208 25.97 3.10 3.67
C ASP A 208 25.16 2.70 4.92
N ARG A 209 24.68 1.45 4.93
CA ARG A 209 23.82 0.89 5.98
C ARG A 209 24.54 0.63 7.31
N SER A 210 25.86 0.79 7.37
CA SER A 210 26.61 0.67 8.62
C SER A 210 26.53 1.94 9.48
N GLN A 211 26.05 3.04 8.92
CA GLN A 211 25.97 4.34 9.60
C GLN A 211 24.55 4.60 10.14
N PRO A 212 24.43 5.21 11.33
CA PRO A 212 23.13 5.58 11.87
C PRO A 212 22.47 6.67 11.01
N ALA A 213 21.14 6.68 10.96
CA ALA A 213 20.40 7.79 10.38
C ALA A 213 20.73 9.08 11.17
N THR A 214 20.99 10.18 10.46
CA THR A 214 21.35 11.45 11.08
C THR A 214 20.27 12.49 10.84
N PHE A 215 19.92 13.22 11.90
CA PHE A 215 19.11 14.43 11.78
C PHE A 215 20.04 15.55 11.31
N LYS A 216 19.95 15.98 10.04
CA LYS A 216 20.76 17.12 9.57
C LYS A 216 20.14 18.41 10.07
N ALA A 217 20.60 18.86 11.24
CA ALA A 217 20.26 20.16 11.77
C ALA A 217 20.37 21.25 10.68
N LEU A 218 19.42 22.21 10.61
CA LEU A 218 19.59 23.45 9.84
C LEU A 218 20.90 24.11 10.29
N GLN A 219 21.99 23.81 9.61
CA GLN A 219 23.24 24.54 9.75
C GLN A 219 23.01 25.86 9.03
N GLY A 220 22.76 26.91 9.81
CA GLY A 220 22.77 28.28 9.31
C GLY A 220 24.13 28.56 8.67
N THR A 221 24.18 28.59 7.35
CA THR A 221 25.33 29.13 6.63
C THR A 221 25.33 30.64 6.83
N SER A 222 26.50 31.22 7.14
CA SER A 222 26.65 32.62 7.56
C SER A 222 26.46 33.65 6.43
N GLY A 223 25.59 33.37 5.44
CA GLY A 223 25.39 34.19 4.25
C GLY A 223 23.92 34.45 3.87
N GLY A 224 22.95 33.97 4.66
CA GLY A 224 21.53 34.17 4.40
C GLY A 224 20.73 32.89 4.66
N LEU A 225 19.43 33.04 4.90
CA LEU A 225 18.51 31.91 4.99
C LEU A 225 18.52 31.18 3.64
N ALA A 226 19.12 30.00 3.56
CA ALA A 226 18.76 29.04 2.54
C ALA A 226 17.33 28.59 2.86
N TYR A 227 16.35 29.41 2.45
CA TYR A 227 14.94 29.04 2.43
C TYR A 227 14.81 27.99 1.32
N GLY A 228 15.07 26.73 1.68
CA GLY A 228 15.27 25.64 0.74
C GLY A 228 14.48 24.44 1.17
N LYS A 229 13.24 24.34 0.65
CA LYS A 229 12.58 23.05 0.46
C LYS A 229 13.57 22.15 -0.26
N ARG A 230 13.91 20.98 0.32
CA ARG A 230 14.84 20.08 -0.38
C ARG A 230 14.13 19.48 -1.59
N VAL A 231 14.93 19.04 -2.55
CA VAL A 231 14.42 18.13 -3.58
C VAL A 231 14.08 16.83 -2.87
N PRO A 232 12.80 16.39 -2.85
CA PRO A 232 12.44 15.13 -2.24
C PRO A 232 13.22 13.99 -2.90
N ASP A 233 13.62 12.99 -2.12
CA ASP A 233 14.34 11.82 -2.64
C ASP A 233 13.43 10.94 -3.54
N SER A 234 12.13 11.27 -3.64
CA SER A 234 11.15 10.61 -4.51
C SER A 234 10.91 9.14 -4.14
N VAL A 235 11.27 8.76 -2.91
CA VAL A 235 11.20 7.38 -2.42
C VAL A 235 9.80 7.06 -1.91
N PHE A 236 9.15 8.05 -1.29
CA PHE A 236 7.81 7.90 -0.77
C PHE A 236 6.80 8.70 -1.59
N SER A 237 5.61 8.12 -1.69
CA SER A 237 4.42 8.69 -2.32
C SER A 237 3.23 8.42 -1.42
N TRP A 238 2.12 9.09 -1.66
CA TRP A 238 0.91 8.89 -0.88
C TRP A 238 -0.35 8.77 -1.74
N VAL A 239 -1.35 8.11 -1.17
CA VAL A 239 -2.75 8.15 -1.59
C VAL A 239 -3.62 8.31 -0.35
N ALA A 240 -4.83 8.85 -0.49
CA ALA A 240 -5.75 8.99 0.64
C ALA A 240 -7.10 8.35 0.33
N THR A 241 -7.49 7.34 1.09
CA THR A 241 -8.80 6.71 0.96
C THR A 241 -9.82 7.42 1.84
N VAL A 242 -10.98 7.76 1.29
CA VAL A 242 -12.04 8.50 1.97
C VAL A 242 -13.29 7.63 2.02
N ASN A 243 -13.75 7.34 3.24
CA ASN A 243 -14.97 6.58 3.52
C ASN A 243 -15.95 7.48 4.27
N PRO A 244 -17.01 7.98 3.61
CA PRO A 244 -18.08 8.71 4.28
C PRO A 244 -18.66 7.86 5.43
N LEU A 245 -18.84 8.47 6.60
CA LEU A 245 -19.53 7.84 7.72
C LEU A 245 -21.06 7.93 7.50
N PRO A 246 -21.85 7.02 8.12
CA PRO A 246 -23.30 7.18 8.18
C PRO A 246 -23.65 8.58 8.67
N ASP A 247 -24.62 9.23 8.03
CA ASP A 247 -25.01 10.65 8.20
C ASP A 247 -24.22 11.69 7.35
N GLY A 248 -23.18 11.27 6.62
CA GLY A 248 -22.60 12.01 5.48
C GLY A 248 -21.81 13.29 5.81
N ALA A 249 -21.87 13.82 7.03
CA ALA A 249 -21.13 15.03 7.42
C ALA A 249 -19.64 14.77 7.67
N TYR A 250 -19.30 13.56 8.12
CA TYR A 250 -17.96 13.14 8.46
C TYR A 250 -17.48 12.02 7.55
N ALA A 251 -16.19 11.93 7.34
CA ALA A 251 -15.55 10.81 6.66
C ALA A 251 -14.34 10.32 7.44
N SER A 252 -14.11 9.00 7.39
CA SER A 252 -12.82 8.44 7.75
C SER A 252 -11.88 8.57 6.56
N VAL A 253 -10.78 9.29 6.76
CA VAL A 253 -9.71 9.49 5.79
C VAL A 253 -8.50 8.70 6.26
N SER A 254 -8.05 7.76 5.45
CA SER A 254 -6.80 7.03 5.68
C SER A 254 -5.74 7.50 4.69
N VAL A 255 -4.67 8.11 5.20
CA VAL A 255 -3.50 8.46 4.42
C VAL A 255 -2.56 7.26 4.38
N VAL A 256 -2.24 6.81 3.17
CA VAL A 256 -1.44 5.61 2.90
C VAL A 256 -0.12 6.05 2.29
N ILE A 257 0.98 5.79 2.98
CA ILE A 257 2.32 6.09 2.50
C ILE A 257 2.91 4.85 1.83
N ILE A 258 3.31 5.01 0.57
CA ILE A 258 3.79 3.95 -0.31
C ILE A 258 5.23 4.26 -0.70
N LYS A 259 6.12 3.32 -0.40
CA LYS A 259 7.53 3.36 -0.78
C LYS A 259 7.73 2.71 -2.15
N ASP A 260 8.53 3.33 -3.01
CA ASP A 260 8.89 2.82 -4.34
C ASP A 260 7.63 2.45 -5.16
N ARG A 261 6.58 3.29 -5.08
CA ARG A 261 5.30 3.05 -5.72
C ARG A 261 5.47 2.92 -7.23
N GLU A 262 4.91 1.86 -7.80
CA GLU A 262 4.84 1.69 -9.24
C GLU A 262 3.94 2.79 -9.86
N ARG A 263 4.50 3.57 -10.77
CA ARG A 263 3.83 4.73 -11.39
C ARG A 263 3.15 4.39 -12.72
N SER A 264 3.02 3.11 -13.04
CA SER A 264 2.34 2.67 -14.26
C SER A 264 0.84 2.59 -14.02
N PHE A 265 0.09 3.41 -14.74
CA PHE A 265 -1.37 3.36 -14.76
C PHE A 265 -1.89 2.54 -15.95
N VAL A 266 -1.01 2.08 -16.85
CA VAL A 266 -1.38 1.37 -18.07
C VAL A 266 -1.60 -0.11 -17.76
N ALA A 267 -2.85 -0.58 -17.88
CA ALA A 267 -3.16 -1.98 -17.67
C ALA A 267 -2.64 -2.84 -18.81
N PRO A 268 -2.14 -4.07 -18.53
CA PRO A 268 -1.62 -4.95 -19.58
C PRO A 268 -2.74 -5.32 -20.55
N GLN A 269 -2.42 -5.41 -21.85
CA GLN A 269 -3.41 -5.68 -22.89
C GLN A 269 -3.51 -7.19 -23.21
N ILE A 270 -4.69 -7.68 -23.64
CA ILE A 270 -4.90 -9.10 -24.03
C ILE A 270 -3.85 -9.55 -25.05
N ASN A 271 -3.65 -8.73 -26.07
CA ASN A 271 -2.86 -9.10 -27.24
C ASN A 271 -1.35 -9.06 -26.97
N THR A 272 -0.91 -8.29 -25.97
CA THR A 272 0.50 -8.23 -25.55
C THR A 272 0.78 -9.20 -24.41
N GLY A 273 -0.25 -9.59 -23.65
CA GLY A 273 -0.10 -10.38 -22.42
C GLY A 273 0.61 -9.62 -21.30
N ALA A 274 0.69 -10.25 -20.14
CA ALA A 274 1.65 -9.90 -19.09
C ALA A 274 2.89 -10.76 -19.26
N ASN A 275 4.08 -10.17 -19.14
CA ASN A 275 5.34 -10.90 -19.26
C ASN A 275 5.69 -11.66 -17.98
N SER A 276 5.06 -11.28 -16.86
CA SER A 276 5.26 -11.84 -15.53
C SER A 276 3.98 -11.75 -14.68
N VAL A 277 3.93 -12.49 -13.57
CA VAL A 277 2.83 -12.37 -12.60
C VAL A 277 2.81 -11.01 -11.89
N GLU A 278 3.96 -10.32 -11.86
CA GLU A 278 4.13 -8.96 -11.38
C GLU A 278 3.41 -7.94 -12.27
N ASP A 279 3.51 -8.07 -13.59
CA ASP A 279 2.83 -7.15 -14.51
C ASP A 279 1.30 -7.27 -14.43
N ASN A 280 0.80 -8.45 -14.04
CA ASN A 280 -0.62 -8.75 -13.82
C ASN A 280 -1.22 -8.14 -12.53
N ALA A 281 -0.41 -7.43 -11.76
CA ALA A 281 -0.81 -6.89 -10.47
C ALA A 281 -0.85 -5.36 -10.42
N LEU A 282 -0.25 -4.63 -11.38
CA LEU A 282 -0.16 -3.16 -11.40
C LEU A 282 0.09 -2.52 -10.00
N GLY A 283 0.92 -3.17 -9.17
CA GLY A 283 1.14 -2.78 -7.77
C GLY A 283 -0.04 -2.92 -6.80
N GLU A 284 -1.26 -3.19 -7.27
CA GLU A 284 -2.52 -3.26 -6.52
C GLU A 284 -3.25 -4.57 -6.86
N ARG A 285 -3.36 -5.52 -5.92
CA ARG A 285 -3.94 -6.84 -6.17
C ARG A 285 -5.25 -7.03 -5.41
N VAL A 286 -6.15 -7.85 -5.95
CA VAL A 286 -7.37 -8.28 -5.27
C VAL A 286 -7.26 -9.74 -4.84
N ALA A 287 -7.70 -10.03 -3.62
CA ALA A 287 -7.90 -11.38 -3.12
C ALA A 287 -9.30 -11.50 -2.49
N TYR A 288 -9.82 -12.72 -2.46
CA TYR A 288 -11.08 -13.07 -1.82
C TYR A 288 -10.83 -13.74 -0.46
N ILE A 289 -11.65 -13.40 0.54
CA ILE A 289 -11.59 -14.01 1.87
C ILE A 289 -12.65 -15.10 1.95
N ASN A 290 -12.20 -16.36 2.06
CA ASN A 290 -13.09 -17.50 2.25
C ASN A 290 -13.18 -17.98 3.71
N TYR A 291 -12.36 -17.42 4.60
CA TYR A 291 -12.35 -17.77 6.02
C TYR A 291 -11.81 -16.59 6.83
N ALA A 292 -12.47 -16.31 7.95
CA ALA A 292 -12.01 -15.35 8.94
C ALA A 292 -12.34 -15.82 10.37
N SER A 293 -11.53 -15.42 11.34
CA SER A 293 -11.77 -15.68 12.77
C SER A 293 -11.05 -14.65 13.65
N GLY A 294 -11.63 -14.28 14.78
CA GLY A 294 -10.97 -13.46 15.81
C GLY A 294 -11.28 -11.96 15.79
N PHE A 295 -11.99 -11.44 14.79
CA PHE A 295 -12.27 -9.99 14.59
C PHE A 295 -13.34 -9.39 15.54
N ARG A 296 -13.33 -9.80 16.81
CA ARG A 296 -14.21 -9.28 17.86
C ARG A 296 -13.35 -8.81 19.04
N GLY A 297 -13.56 -7.58 19.48
CA GLY A 297 -12.80 -6.97 20.60
C GLY A 297 -11.61 -6.11 20.19
N GLY A 298 -11.44 -5.80 18.91
CA GLY A 298 -10.54 -4.74 18.40
C GLY A 298 -9.07 -5.12 18.22
N ALA A 299 -8.72 -6.41 18.29
CA ALA A 299 -7.34 -6.89 18.15
C ALA A 299 -7.03 -7.52 16.78
N GLY A 300 -7.92 -7.35 15.80
CA GLY A 300 -7.86 -8.02 14.51
C GLY A 300 -8.13 -9.53 14.59
N GLY A 301 -7.60 -10.31 13.64
CA GLY A 301 -7.90 -11.73 13.54
C GLY A 301 -7.17 -12.43 12.41
N VAL A 302 -7.46 -13.72 12.21
CA VAL A 302 -6.86 -14.56 11.15
C VAL A 302 -7.79 -14.61 9.95
N VAL A 303 -7.24 -14.45 8.75
CA VAL A 303 -7.95 -14.60 7.47
C VAL A 303 -7.20 -15.52 6.52
N HIS A 304 -7.96 -16.16 5.62
CA HIS A 304 -7.41 -16.83 4.45
C HIS A 304 -7.61 -15.96 3.22
N LEU A 305 -6.51 -15.55 2.60
CA LEU A 305 -6.47 -14.76 1.37
C LEU A 305 -6.30 -15.72 0.20
N ASN A 306 -7.22 -15.72 -0.75
CA ASN A 306 -7.12 -16.52 -1.96
C ASN A 306 -7.18 -15.64 -3.21
N SER A 307 -6.30 -15.87 -4.17
CA SER A 307 -6.34 -15.19 -5.48
C SER A 307 -5.74 -16.06 -6.58
N SER A 308 -5.90 -15.64 -7.83
CA SER A 308 -5.39 -16.31 -9.01
C SER A 308 -3.87 -16.49 -8.95
N THR A 309 -3.38 -17.67 -9.34
CA THR A 309 -1.94 -17.96 -9.54
C THR A 309 -1.29 -17.08 -10.60
N ALA A 310 -2.08 -16.41 -11.44
CA ALA A 310 -1.60 -15.43 -12.41
C ALA A 310 -1.23 -14.06 -11.80
N THR A 311 -1.45 -13.87 -10.49
CA THR A 311 -1.08 -12.65 -9.74
C THR A 311 -0.02 -12.95 -8.69
N VAL A 312 0.76 -11.94 -8.32
CA VAL A 312 1.79 -12.07 -7.28
C VAL A 312 1.17 -12.52 -5.96
N SER A 313 1.71 -13.57 -5.34
CA SER A 313 1.25 -14.08 -4.03
C SER A 313 1.96 -13.44 -2.83
N ARG A 314 2.94 -12.57 -3.07
CA ARG A 314 3.79 -11.97 -2.03
C ARG A 314 2.99 -11.10 -1.06
N VAL A 315 2.90 -11.54 0.18
CA VAL A 315 2.47 -10.78 1.36
C VAL A 315 3.53 -11.00 2.44
N ARG A 316 3.84 -9.97 3.23
CA ARG A 316 4.83 -10.03 4.32
C ARG A 316 4.24 -9.50 5.63
N SER A 317 4.84 -9.91 6.74
CA SER A 317 4.61 -9.24 8.02
C SER A 317 5.02 -7.76 7.88
N ASN A 318 4.24 -6.88 8.51
CA ASN A 318 4.25 -5.43 8.41
C ASN A 318 3.75 -4.83 7.09
N ASP A 319 3.31 -5.64 6.11
CA ASP A 319 2.56 -5.09 4.98
C ASP A 319 1.18 -4.61 5.46
N TRP A 320 0.53 -3.78 4.63
CA TRP A 320 -0.82 -3.30 4.86
C TRP A 320 -1.78 -3.84 3.81
N VAL A 321 -3.01 -4.11 4.25
CA VAL A 321 -4.09 -4.57 3.38
C VAL A 321 -5.35 -3.79 3.66
N MET A 322 -6.16 -3.56 2.63
CA MET A 322 -7.47 -2.93 2.80
C MET A 322 -8.56 -4.00 2.67
N LEU A 323 -9.37 -4.18 3.72
CA LEU A 323 -10.58 -4.98 3.65
C LEU A 323 -11.70 -4.13 3.07
N SER A 324 -12.48 -4.71 2.17
CA SER A 324 -13.60 -4.05 1.51
C SER A 324 -14.84 -4.94 1.52
N ARG A 325 -16.02 -4.40 1.83
CA ARG A 325 -17.30 -5.12 1.74
C ARG A 325 -18.43 -4.18 1.30
N ASN A 326 -19.49 -4.74 0.72
CA ASN A 326 -20.76 -4.04 0.59
C ASN A 326 -21.71 -4.47 1.71
N THR A 327 -22.59 -3.57 2.15
CA THR A 327 -23.69 -3.89 3.07
C THR A 327 -25.06 -3.60 2.45
N GLY A 328 -25.15 -3.72 1.12
CA GLY A 328 -26.34 -3.39 0.33
C GLY A 328 -26.29 -1.98 -0.27
N THR A 329 -26.35 -0.94 0.57
CA THR A 329 -26.39 0.46 0.11
C THR A 329 -25.06 1.20 0.24
N GLU A 330 -24.14 0.67 1.04
CA GLU A 330 -22.89 1.32 1.41
C GLU A 330 -21.69 0.41 1.15
N THR A 331 -20.56 1.01 0.76
CA THR A 331 -19.27 0.35 0.60
C THR A 331 -18.39 0.70 1.80
N PHE A 332 -17.94 -0.32 2.51
CA PHE A 332 -17.05 -0.15 3.66
C PHE A 332 -15.65 -0.57 3.26
N HIS A 333 -14.68 0.28 3.60
CA HIS A 333 -13.28 -0.01 3.39
C HIS A 333 -12.49 0.33 4.65
N ARG A 334 -11.52 -0.52 4.99
CA ARG A 334 -10.66 -0.26 6.14
C ARG A 334 -9.31 -0.93 6.00
N TRP A 335 -8.28 -0.22 6.44
CA TRP A 335 -6.91 -0.71 6.43
C TRP A 335 -6.58 -1.53 7.67
N TYR A 336 -5.83 -2.61 7.47
CA TYR A 336 -5.35 -3.53 8.48
C TYR A 336 -3.87 -3.77 8.27
N ARG A 337 -3.14 -3.90 9.37
CA ARG A 337 -1.73 -4.27 9.34
C ARG A 337 -1.60 -5.79 9.35
N VAL A 338 -0.75 -6.34 8.51
CA VAL A 338 -0.40 -7.77 8.56
C VAL A 338 0.63 -7.98 9.67
N VAL A 339 0.20 -8.57 10.78
CA VAL A 339 1.10 -8.89 11.91
C VAL A 339 1.97 -10.08 11.57
N GLY A 340 1.37 -11.11 10.98
CA GLY A 340 2.04 -12.39 10.74
C GLY A 340 1.42 -13.12 9.57
N ILE A 341 2.22 -14.03 9.00
CA ILE A 341 1.79 -14.90 7.91
C ILE A 341 2.24 -16.31 8.26
N ASP A 342 1.32 -17.27 8.11
CA ASP A 342 1.62 -18.68 8.27
C ASP A 342 2.29 -19.21 6.99
N GLY A 343 3.62 -19.21 6.98
CA GLY A 343 4.42 -19.80 5.90
C GLY A 343 4.39 -19.05 4.56
N LYS A 344 4.74 -19.75 3.49
CA LYS A 344 4.69 -19.26 2.10
C LYS A 344 3.31 -19.52 1.51
N ALA A 345 2.96 -18.80 0.45
CA ALA A 345 1.76 -19.09 -0.33
C ALA A 345 1.73 -20.56 -0.74
N THR A 346 0.60 -21.22 -0.52
CA THR A 346 0.36 -22.58 -0.97
C THR A 346 -0.63 -22.56 -2.12
N GLU A 347 -0.32 -23.26 -3.20
CA GLU A 347 -1.30 -23.50 -4.25
C GLU A 347 -2.27 -24.59 -3.80
N ILE A 348 -3.56 -24.28 -3.82
CA ILE A 348 -4.62 -25.18 -3.41
C ILE A 348 -5.70 -25.24 -4.49
N GLN A 349 -6.38 -26.39 -4.57
CA GLN A 349 -7.61 -26.51 -5.33
C GLN A 349 -8.76 -26.03 -4.44
N GLN A 350 -9.37 -24.91 -4.81
CA GLN A 350 -10.48 -24.31 -4.08
C GLN A 350 -11.75 -24.37 -4.94
N PRO A 351 -12.91 -24.78 -4.40
CA PRO A 351 -14.18 -24.62 -5.09
C PRO A 351 -14.40 -23.16 -5.47
N ASP A 352 -14.76 -22.92 -6.72
CA ASP A 352 -15.08 -21.60 -7.22
C ASP A 352 -16.33 -21.04 -6.48
N PRO A 353 -16.25 -19.87 -5.82
CA PRO A 353 -17.39 -19.25 -5.15
C PRO A 353 -18.57 -18.99 -6.09
N VAL A 354 -18.30 -18.73 -7.37
CA VAL A 354 -19.32 -18.49 -8.39
C VAL A 354 -19.90 -19.81 -8.90
N ASN A 355 -19.04 -20.80 -9.18
CA ASN A 355 -19.46 -22.14 -9.61
C ASN A 355 -18.83 -23.27 -8.76
N PRO A 356 -19.44 -23.62 -7.60
CA PRO A 356 -18.84 -24.54 -6.62
C PRO A 356 -18.55 -25.96 -7.11
N THR A 357 -19.07 -26.36 -8.28
CA THR A 357 -18.76 -27.67 -8.89
C THR A 357 -17.39 -27.68 -9.58
N ASN A 358 -16.84 -26.51 -9.88
CA ASN A 358 -15.52 -26.35 -10.47
C ASN A 358 -14.51 -26.06 -9.37
N ASN A 359 -13.41 -26.81 -9.37
CA ASN A 359 -12.23 -26.48 -8.56
C ASN A 359 -11.25 -25.67 -9.40
N ILE A 360 -10.78 -24.56 -8.84
CA ILE A 360 -9.79 -23.68 -9.46
C ILE A 360 -8.52 -23.70 -8.60
N VAL A 361 -7.36 -23.75 -9.25
CA VAL A 361 -6.07 -23.59 -8.57
C VAL A 361 -5.89 -22.12 -8.21
N VAL A 362 -5.74 -21.85 -6.92
CA VAL A 362 -5.49 -20.51 -6.38
C VAL A 362 -4.28 -20.58 -5.46
N TRP A 363 -3.56 -19.46 -5.31
CA TRP A 363 -2.66 -19.34 -4.19
C TRP A 363 -3.45 -18.94 -2.95
N GLN A 364 -3.08 -19.50 -1.80
CA GLN A 364 -3.65 -19.19 -0.50
C GLN A 364 -2.56 -18.70 0.46
N HIS A 365 -2.90 -17.66 1.22
CA HIS A 365 -2.14 -17.20 2.39
C HIS A 365 -3.01 -17.17 3.63
N LYS A 366 -2.50 -17.64 4.76
CA LYS A 366 -3.12 -17.38 6.06
C LYS A 366 -2.41 -16.20 6.71
N ALA A 367 -3.13 -15.12 6.91
CA ALA A 367 -2.60 -13.87 7.45
C ALA A 367 -3.26 -13.56 8.79
N LEU A 368 -2.47 -13.13 9.76
CA LEU A 368 -2.93 -12.51 10.99
C LEU A 368 -2.94 -11.00 10.77
N LEU A 369 -4.12 -10.41 10.86
CA LEU A 369 -4.36 -8.98 10.70
C LEU A 369 -4.56 -8.33 12.07
N ASP A 370 -4.08 -7.10 12.22
CA ASP A 370 -4.32 -6.21 13.35
C ASP A 370 -5.10 -4.99 12.90
N GLY A 371 -6.11 -4.63 13.69
CA GLY A 371 -7.08 -3.60 13.38
C GLY A 371 -8.40 -3.79 14.13
N PRO A 372 -9.38 -2.90 13.91
CA PRO A 372 -10.65 -2.94 14.62
C PRO A 372 -11.55 -4.10 14.16
N ASP A 373 -12.71 -4.21 14.78
CA ASP A 373 -13.68 -5.26 14.45
C ASP A 373 -14.18 -5.16 13.00
N TRP A 374 -14.42 -6.33 12.40
CA TRP A 374 -14.95 -6.50 11.05
C TRP A 374 -15.97 -7.61 11.02
N ILE A 375 -17.07 -7.39 10.29
CA ILE A 375 -18.13 -8.38 10.09
C ILE A 375 -18.01 -8.89 8.66
N PHE A 376 -17.73 -10.18 8.51
CA PHE A 376 -17.58 -10.83 7.22
C PHE A 376 -18.94 -11.32 6.70
N GLY A 377 -19.23 -11.07 5.42
CA GLY A 377 -20.53 -11.43 4.83
C GLY A 377 -20.74 -12.91 4.55
N HIS A 378 -19.66 -13.71 4.49
CA HIS A 378 -19.76 -15.13 4.13
C HIS A 378 -20.41 -16.00 5.21
N GLU A 379 -20.65 -15.44 6.42
CA GLU A 379 -21.39 -16.11 7.49
C GLU A 379 -22.89 -16.29 7.12
N ASP A 380 -23.43 -15.42 6.24
CA ASP A 380 -24.84 -15.43 5.84
C ASP A 380 -25.13 -16.22 4.56
N ASP A 381 -24.10 -16.75 3.89
CA ASP A 381 -24.18 -17.41 2.57
C ASP A 381 -25.16 -18.58 2.53
N ALA A 382 -25.33 -19.29 3.65
CA ALA A 382 -26.25 -20.43 3.75
C ALA A 382 -27.73 -20.05 3.73
N SER A 383 -28.06 -18.77 4.00
CA SER A 383 -29.42 -18.26 4.09
C SER A 383 -29.85 -17.42 2.87
N ALA A 384 -28.91 -17.09 1.99
CA ALA A 384 -29.18 -16.28 0.81
C ALA A 384 -30.00 -17.05 -0.24
N GLY A 385 -31.15 -16.51 -0.63
CA GLY A 385 -32.04 -17.10 -1.65
C GLY A 385 -31.43 -17.17 -3.06
N SER A 386 -30.28 -16.52 -3.30
CA SER A 386 -29.49 -16.64 -4.54
C SER A 386 -28.00 -16.50 -4.28
N ARG A 387 -27.17 -17.11 -5.15
CA ARG A 387 -25.70 -17.03 -5.06
C ARG A 387 -25.16 -15.61 -5.26
N ALA A 388 -25.80 -14.80 -6.11
CA ALA A 388 -25.41 -13.42 -6.30
C ALA A 388 -25.59 -12.60 -5.01
N LEU A 389 -26.68 -12.83 -4.27
CA LEU A 389 -26.93 -12.17 -2.99
C LEU A 389 -25.95 -12.62 -1.89
N ALA A 390 -25.60 -13.91 -1.87
CA ALA A 390 -24.57 -14.44 -0.97
C ALA A 390 -23.23 -13.69 -1.18
N LEU A 391 -22.76 -13.65 -2.43
CA LEU A 391 -21.46 -13.06 -2.76
C LEU A 391 -21.45 -11.52 -2.70
N ALA A 392 -22.60 -10.85 -2.71
CA ALA A 392 -22.67 -9.39 -2.73
C ALA A 392 -22.09 -8.75 -1.46
N ASN A 393 -22.24 -9.39 -0.30
CA ASN A 393 -21.77 -8.86 0.99
C ASN A 393 -20.41 -9.43 1.40
N ASN A 394 -19.78 -10.25 0.56
CA ASN A 394 -18.51 -10.88 0.90
C ASN A 394 -17.37 -9.87 0.97
N THR A 395 -16.35 -10.24 1.74
CA THR A 395 -15.20 -9.38 1.98
C THR A 395 -14.09 -9.69 1.00
N TYR A 396 -13.55 -8.62 0.41
CA TYR A 396 -12.42 -8.64 -0.50
C TYR A 396 -11.24 -7.94 0.14
N VAL A 397 -10.04 -8.33 -0.25
CA VAL A 397 -8.79 -7.71 0.20
C VAL A 397 -8.12 -7.05 -0.97
N THR A 398 -7.71 -5.80 -0.77
CA THR A 398 -6.80 -5.09 -1.64
C THR A 398 -5.40 -5.09 -1.03
N LEU A 399 -4.44 -5.57 -1.81
CA LEU A 399 -3.03 -5.69 -1.47
C LEU A 399 -2.25 -4.66 -2.28
N VAL A 400 -1.78 -3.60 -1.63
CA VAL A 400 -0.95 -2.59 -2.29
C VAL A 400 0.51 -2.84 -1.94
N GLN A 401 1.37 -2.95 -2.95
CA GLN A 401 2.78 -3.17 -2.75
C GLN A 401 3.47 -1.91 -2.21
N GLY A 402 4.38 -2.08 -1.25
CA GLY A 402 5.23 -1.00 -0.76
C GLY A 402 4.59 -0.08 0.28
N VAL A 403 3.37 -0.36 0.75
CA VAL A 403 2.77 0.42 1.84
C VAL A 403 3.61 0.27 3.11
N VAL A 404 4.08 1.39 3.64
CA VAL A 404 4.88 1.43 4.88
C VAL A 404 4.07 1.87 6.09
N SER A 405 3.10 2.77 5.90
CA SER A 405 2.32 3.35 6.98
C SER A 405 0.93 3.70 6.48
N VAL A 406 -0.06 3.53 7.35
CA VAL A 406 -1.41 4.03 7.17
C VAL A 406 -1.82 4.76 8.44
N THR A 407 -2.30 6.00 8.29
CA THR A 407 -2.84 6.80 9.39
C THR A 407 -4.28 7.16 9.08
N GLU A 408 -5.19 6.86 10.00
CA GLU A 408 -6.63 7.09 9.85
C GLU A 408 -7.07 8.25 10.76
N ARG A 409 -7.89 9.16 10.23
CA ARG A 409 -8.51 10.26 10.96
C ARG A 409 -9.93 10.48 10.51
N THR A 410 -10.78 10.92 11.43
CA THR A 410 -12.14 11.37 11.10
C THR A 410 -12.14 12.88 10.92
N ILE A 411 -12.63 13.35 9.77
CA ILE A 411 -12.77 14.78 9.48
C ILE A 411 -14.17 15.10 8.99
N LEU A 412 -14.52 16.39 9.03
CA LEU A 412 -15.67 16.91 8.30
C LEU A 412 -15.37 16.84 6.81
N LEU A 413 -16.32 16.36 6.02
CA LEU A 413 -16.14 16.24 4.58
C LEU A 413 -15.95 17.62 3.91
N SER A 414 -16.47 18.69 4.51
CA SER A 414 -16.26 20.08 4.07
C SER A 414 -14.85 20.63 4.33
N ASP A 415 -14.08 19.98 5.20
CA ASP A 415 -12.68 20.34 5.46
C ASP A 415 -11.70 19.57 4.56
N LEU A 416 -12.21 18.57 3.83
CA LEU A 416 -11.52 17.94 2.72
C LEU A 416 -11.59 18.82 1.47
#